data_AF-A0A2V8MBQ5-F1
#
_entry.id   AF-A0A2V8MBQ5-F1
#
_cell.length_a   1.000
_cell.length_b   1.000
_cell.length_c   1.000
_cell.angle_alpha   90.00
_cell.angle_beta   90.00
_cell.angle_gamma   90.00
#
_symmetry.space_group_name_H-M   'P 1'
#
loop_
_entity.id
_entity.type
_entity.pdbx_description
1 polymer ?
#
loop_
_entity_poly.entity_id
_entity_poly.type
_entity_poly.pdbx_seq_one_letter_code
_entity_poly.pdbx_strand_id
1 'polypeptide(L)'
;MRIVILLCFLVTLSTVQASEIKTSEDLIQAMQKKYAQSWYKTLTFVQKTTEFEADGKTKVSTWYEALYAPGRLRIDFDPIADGN
;
A
#
# COMPACT_ATOMS: atom_id res chain seq x y z
N MET A 1 -50.17 -7.13 3.54
CA MET A 1 -48.99 -7.76 2.89
C MET A 1 -48.18 -6.80 2.00
N ARG A 2 -48.77 -5.77 1.37
CA ARG A 2 -48.01 -4.76 0.58
C ARG A 2 -47.23 -3.72 1.40
N ILE A 3 -47.69 -3.36 2.60
CA ILE A 3 -47.06 -2.34 3.45
C ILE A 3 -45.79 -2.85 4.18
N VAL A 4 -45.75 -4.13 4.54
CA VAL A 4 -44.59 -4.74 5.22
C VAL A 4 -43.40 -4.89 4.28
N ILE A 5 -43.65 -5.10 2.98
CA ILE A 5 -42.60 -5.17 1.95
C ILE A 5 -41.97 -3.79 1.70
N LEU A 6 -42.72 -2.70 1.84
CA LEU A 6 -42.19 -1.34 1.68
C LEU A 6 -41.27 -0.92 2.84
N LEU A 7 -41.53 -1.41 4.06
CA LEU A 7 -40.72 -1.06 5.25
C LEU A 7 -39.36 -1.78 5.28
N CYS A 8 -39.24 -2.95 4.63
CA CYS A 8 -37.97 -3.68 4.52
C CYS A 8 -37.01 -3.10 3.48
N PHE A 9 -37.46 -2.20 2.60
CA PHE A 9 -36.59 -1.61 1.57
C PHE A 9 -35.82 -0.36 2.06
N LEU A 10 -36.18 0.20 3.23
CA LEU A 10 -35.61 1.46 3.72
C LEU A 10 -34.34 1.31 4.58
N VAL A 11 -33.91 0.09 4.90
CA VAL A 11 -32.88 -0.14 5.94
C VAL A 11 -31.45 -0.32 5.37
N THR A 12 -31.23 -0.32 4.05
CA THR A 12 -29.92 -0.73 3.49
C THR A 12 -29.11 0.34 2.76
N LEU A 13 -29.53 1.61 2.76
CA LEU A 13 -28.69 2.70 2.23
C LEU A 13 -27.89 3.38 3.36
N SER A 14 -27.04 2.61 4.04
CA SER A 14 -25.93 3.21 4.79
C SER A 14 -24.92 3.73 3.77
N THR A 15 -25.09 4.96 3.31
CA THR A 15 -24.04 5.65 2.56
C THR A 15 -22.84 5.76 3.48
N VAL A 16 -21.82 4.92 3.27
CA VAL A 16 -20.54 5.07 3.95
C VAL A 16 -19.96 6.39 3.46
N GLN A 17 -20.23 7.45 4.22
CA GLN A 17 -19.68 8.76 3.94
C GLN A 17 -18.18 8.66 4.22
N ALA A 18 -17.38 8.83 3.16
CA ALA A 18 -15.92 8.84 3.30
C ALA A 18 -15.54 10.00 4.23
N SER A 19 -14.88 9.70 5.34
CA SER A 19 -14.32 10.71 6.22
C SER A 19 -13.33 11.55 5.42
N GLU A 20 -13.49 12.87 5.47
CA GLU A 20 -12.55 13.82 4.86
C GLU A 20 -11.18 13.65 5.51
N ILE A 21 -10.14 13.42 4.70
CA ILE A 21 -8.77 13.22 5.18
C ILE A 21 -8.13 14.60 5.38
N LYS A 22 -7.88 14.99 6.63
CA LYS A 22 -7.31 16.31 6.97
C LYS A 22 -5.91 16.21 7.55
N THR A 23 -5.60 15.08 8.16
CA THR A 23 -4.34 14.80 8.84
C THR A 23 -3.68 13.53 8.31
N SER A 24 -2.40 13.35 8.64
CA SER A 24 -1.67 12.11 8.35
C SER A 24 -2.27 10.92 9.08
N GLU A 25 -2.76 11.15 10.31
CA GLU A 25 -3.43 10.16 11.13
C GLU A 25 -4.74 9.70 10.48
N ASP A 26 -5.55 10.63 9.96
CA ASP A 26 -6.77 10.30 9.21
C ASP A 26 -6.46 9.44 7.99
N LEU A 27 -5.38 9.78 7.27
CA LEU A 27 -4.94 9.03 6.09
C LEU A 27 -4.55 7.59 6.45
N ILE A 28 -3.71 7.41 7.48
CA ILE A 28 -3.27 6.08 7.92
C ILE A 28 -4.46 5.23 8.36
N GLN A 29 -5.39 5.82 9.11
CA GLN A 29 -6.62 5.12 9.53
C GLN A 29 -7.50 4.74 8.34
N ALA A 30 -7.67 5.63 7.37
CA ALA A 30 -8.45 5.35 6.16
C ALA A 30 -7.81 4.23 5.33
N MET A 31 -6.48 4.23 5.18
CA MET A 31 -5.73 3.17 4.50
C MET A 31 -5.87 1.83 5.22
N GLN A 32 -5.70 1.81 6.54
CA GLN A 32 -5.87 0.60 7.34
C GLN A 32 -7.30 0.05 7.19
N LYS A 33 -8.33 0.91 7.34
CA LYS A 33 -9.73 0.50 7.22
C LYS A 33 -10.04 -0.11 5.85
N LYS A 34 -9.47 0.47 4.77
CA LYS A 34 -9.72 0.03 3.40
C LYS A 34 -8.95 -1.24 3.02
N TYR A 35 -7.70 -1.37 3.49
CA TYR A 35 -6.77 -2.38 2.96
C TYR A 35 -6.35 -3.46 3.96
N ALA A 36 -6.74 -3.40 5.24
CA ALA A 36 -6.29 -4.38 6.24
C ALA A 36 -6.57 -5.84 5.85
N GLN A 37 -7.67 -6.11 5.14
CA GLN A 37 -8.05 -7.45 4.70
C GLN A 37 -7.48 -7.84 3.32
N SER A 38 -6.97 -6.87 2.55
CA SER A 38 -6.51 -7.06 1.17
C SER A 38 -5.03 -6.73 0.97
N TRP A 39 -4.31 -6.31 2.01
CA TRP A 39 -2.87 -6.12 1.94
C TRP A 39 -2.19 -7.44 1.54
N TYR A 40 -1.36 -7.33 0.51
CA TYR A 40 -0.56 -8.43 0.02
C TYR A 40 0.35 -8.97 1.14
N LYS A 41 0.51 -10.30 1.17
CA LYS A 41 1.48 -10.96 2.06
C LYS A 41 2.86 -11.03 1.42
N THR A 42 2.92 -10.96 0.10
CA THR A 42 4.14 -10.99 -0.69
C THR A 42 4.09 -9.91 -1.75
N LEU A 43 5.22 -9.23 -1.98
CA LEU A 43 5.36 -8.25 -3.05
C LEU A 43 6.74 -8.40 -3.66
N THR A 44 6.81 -8.27 -4.99
CA THR A 44 8.07 -8.09 -5.71
C THR A 44 8.01 -6.80 -6.52
N PHE A 45 9.07 -6.02 -6.52
CA PHE A 45 9.18 -4.83 -7.37
C PHE A 45 10.63 -4.56 -7.77
N VAL A 46 10.78 -3.86 -8.90
CA VAL A 46 12.07 -3.38 -9.39
C VAL A 46 12.14 -1.89 -9.15
N GLN A 47 13.13 -1.45 -8.38
CA GLN A 47 13.34 -0.06 -8.04
C GLN A 47 14.55 0.49 -8.78
N LYS A 48 14.43 1.72 -9.31
CA LYS A 48 15.59 2.53 -9.70
C LYS A 48 15.86 3.54 -8.58
N THR A 49 16.99 3.36 -7.92
CA THR A 49 17.43 4.20 -6.80
C THR A 49 18.42 5.24 -7.29
N THR A 50 18.20 6.49 -6.92
CA THR A 50 19.08 7.62 -7.22
C THR A 50 19.72 8.10 -5.92
N GLU A 51 21.01 7.87 -5.75
CA GLU A 51 21.80 8.31 -4.60
C GLU A 51 22.49 9.63 -4.94
N PHE A 52 22.31 10.65 -4.11
CA PHE A 52 22.97 11.95 -4.25
C PHE A 52 24.18 12.01 -3.31
N GLU A 53 25.37 12.10 -3.89
CA GLU A 53 26.63 12.12 -3.15
C GLU A 53 26.98 13.55 -2.70
N ALA A 54 27.85 13.66 -1.68
CA ALA A 54 28.24 14.95 -1.08
C ALA A 54 28.98 15.88 -2.07
N ASP A 55 29.59 15.34 -3.12
CA ASP A 55 30.27 16.08 -4.18
C ASP A 55 29.32 16.55 -5.31
N GLY A 56 28.01 16.30 -5.15
CA GLY A 56 26.98 16.65 -6.13
C GLY A 56 26.84 15.65 -7.28
N LYS A 57 27.60 14.55 -7.28
CA LYS A 57 27.39 13.46 -8.23
C LYS A 57 26.14 12.65 -7.85
N THR A 58 25.65 11.96 -8.86
CA THR A 58 24.51 11.06 -8.73
C THR A 58 24.93 9.65 -9.13
N LYS A 59 24.61 8.68 -8.28
CA LYS A 59 24.74 7.26 -8.58
C LYS A 59 23.34 6.68 -8.76
N VAL A 60 23.12 5.96 -9.86
CA VAL A 60 21.86 5.28 -10.14
C VAL A 60 22.09 3.78 -10.04
N SER A 61 21.28 3.09 -9.25
CA SER A 61 21.32 1.64 -9.07
C SER A 61 19.94 1.01 -9.28
N THR A 62 19.90 -0.22 -9.79
CA THR A 62 18.68 -1.01 -9.93
C THR A 62 18.61 -2.03 -8.81
N TRP A 63 17.50 -2.08 -8.08
CA TRP A 63 17.28 -2.98 -6.94
C TRP A 63 16.10 -3.90 -7.26
N TYR A 64 16.24 -5.18 -6.98
CA TYR A 64 15.19 -6.19 -7.09
C TYR A 64 14.73 -6.54 -5.68
N GLU A 65 13.51 -6.16 -5.33
CA GLU A 65 12.99 -6.31 -3.98
C GLU A 65 11.94 -7.42 -3.91
N ALA A 66 12.06 -8.25 -2.87
CA ALA A 66 11.09 -9.27 -2.52
C ALA A 66 10.73 -9.17 -1.03
N LEU A 67 9.47 -8.82 -0.76
CA LEU A 67 8.90 -8.69 0.57
C LEU A 67 8.01 -9.89 0.89
N TYR A 68 8.13 -10.41 2.11
CA TYR A 68 7.09 -11.19 2.78
C TYR A 68 6.70 -10.49 4.08
N ALA A 69 5.46 -10.02 4.16
CA ALA A 69 4.94 -9.26 5.29
C ALA A 69 4.32 -10.17 6.37
N PRO A 70 4.58 -9.91 7.66
CA PRO A 70 5.53 -8.94 8.19
C PRO A 70 6.97 -9.50 8.29
N GLY A 71 7.95 -8.59 8.24
CA GLY A 71 9.29 -8.84 8.81
C GLY A 71 10.33 -9.51 7.91
N ARG A 72 10.06 -9.76 6.62
CA ARG A 72 11.05 -10.30 5.69
C ARG A 72 11.16 -9.44 4.44
N LEU A 73 12.33 -8.87 4.21
CA LEU A 73 12.66 -8.11 3.00
C LEU A 73 14.01 -8.59 2.48
N ARG A 74 14.06 -8.96 1.20
CA ARG A 74 15.29 -9.22 0.46
C ARG A 74 15.43 -8.14 -0.62
N ILE A 75 16.64 -7.63 -0.76
CA ILE A 75 17.02 -6.65 -1.78
C ILE A 75 18.25 -7.23 -2.49
N ASP A 76 18.15 -7.43 -3.80
CA ASP A 76 19.30 -7.76 -4.65
C ASP A 76 19.67 -6.54 -5.48
N PHE A 77 20.94 -6.17 -5.53
CA PHE A 77 21.48 -5.04 -6.29
C PHE A 77 22.03 -5.52 -7.63
N ASP A 78 21.75 -4.77 -8.70
CA ASP A 78 22.34 -5.02 -10.01
C ASP A 78 23.81 -4.54 -10.04
N PRO A 79 24.77 -5.31 -10.59
CA PRO A 79 24.62 -6.62 -11.23
C PRO A 79 24.47 -7.77 -10.24
N ILE A 80 23.44 -8.60 -10.41
CA ILE A 80 23.22 -9.77 -9.55
C ILE A 80 24.42 -10.74 -9.60
N ALA A 81 25.14 -10.78 -10.72
CA ALA A 81 26.29 -11.64 -10.93
C ALA A 81 27.47 -11.37 -9.97
N ASP A 82 27.52 -10.19 -9.36
CA ASP A 82 28.61 -9.79 -8.46
C ASP A 82 28.40 -10.33 -7.02
N GLY A 83 27.29 -11.02 -6.76
CA GLY A 83 26.89 -11.53 -5.45
C GLY A 83 26.08 -10.52 -4.64
N ASN A 84 25.18 -11.03 -3.81
CA ASN A 84 24.27 -10.27 -2.93
C ASN A 84 24.17 -10.93 -1.55
#